data_AF-R0MNW7-F1
#
_entry.id   AF-R0MNW7-F1
#
_cell.length_a   1.000
_cell.length_b   1.000
_cell.length_c   1.000
_cell.angle_alpha   90.00
_cell.angle_beta   90.00
_cell.angle_gamma   90.00
#
_symmetry.space_group_name_H-M   'P 1'
#
loop_
_entity.id
_entity.type
_entity.pdbx_description
1 polymer ?
#
loop_
_entity_poly.entity_id
_entity_poly.type
_entity_poly.pdbx_seq_one_letter_code
_entity_poly.pdbx_strand_id
1 'polypeptide(L)'
;MDVLKNLSGKVPLFKKIESQFNVKKEYLLLGSIILSLIIIMSTPLGPLITCTLGIIVPLKETLLVLKQVNPSKDEMKHLLIFWLVFGILTGLDSYSSCIVRFIPLFYTMKFVFLLYIGPYKFRGGRWLYDNLLCQIPEEWYVEEGGVDDALQKASEVVKDTAKNLDKKKTQ
;
A
#
# COMPACT_ATOMS: atom_id res chain seq x y z
N MET A 1 -16.35 14.15 17.08
CA MET A 1 -16.34 15.15 15.99
C MET A 1 -15.16 16.12 16.12
N ASP A 2 -14.47 16.11 17.27
CA ASP A 2 -13.38 17.04 17.61
C ASP A 2 -12.04 16.69 16.95
N VAL A 3 -11.81 15.40 16.67
CA VAL A 3 -10.64 14.91 15.92
C VAL A 3 -10.63 15.47 14.49
N LEU A 4 -11.80 15.64 13.86
CA LEU A 4 -11.94 16.20 12.52
C LEU A 4 -11.72 17.72 12.51
N LYS A 5 -12.15 18.44 13.55
CA LYS A 5 -11.87 19.87 13.73
C LYS A 5 -10.37 20.15 13.90
N ASN A 6 -9.65 19.29 14.62
CA ASN A 6 -8.21 19.46 14.88
C ASN A 6 -7.36 19.19 13.61
N LEU A 7 -7.73 18.17 12.82
CA LEU A 7 -7.10 17.86 11.54
C LEU A 7 -7.35 18.95 10.47
N SER A 8 -8.52 19.60 10.51
CA SER A 8 -8.88 20.71 9.62
C SER A 8 -8.03 21.98 9.83
N GLY A 9 -7.37 22.13 10.98
CA GLY A 9 -6.51 23.29 11.27
C GLY A 9 -5.10 23.18 10.70
N LYS A 10 -4.64 21.98 10.33
CA LYS A 10 -3.22 21.72 10.02
C LYS A 10 -2.86 21.67 8.54
N VAL A 11 -3.82 21.69 7.62
CA VAL A 11 -3.52 21.55 6.19
C VAL A 11 -4.30 22.59 5.35
N PRO A 12 -3.67 23.72 4.97
CA PRO A 12 -4.32 24.77 4.17
C PRO A 12 -4.71 24.33 2.75
N LEU A 13 -4.18 23.19 2.27
CA LEU A 13 -4.52 22.62 0.97
C LEU A 13 -5.96 22.09 0.88
N PHE A 14 -6.47 21.47 1.96
CA PHE A 14 -7.81 20.86 1.95
C PHE A 14 -8.92 21.92 1.96
N LYS A 15 -8.72 23.03 2.69
CA LYS A 15 -9.67 24.15 2.76
C LYS A 15 -9.83 24.86 1.41
N LYS A 16 -8.77 24.89 0.60
CA LYS A 16 -8.75 25.54 -0.73
C LYS A 16 -9.47 24.71 -1.80
N ILE A 17 -9.35 23.39 -1.71
CA ILE A 17 -10.07 22.44 -2.59
C ILE A 17 -11.56 22.36 -2.20
N GLU A 18 -11.86 22.43 -0.90
CA GLU A 18 -13.23 22.34 -0.38
C GLU A 18 -14.04 23.61 -0.63
N SER A 19 -13.43 24.80 -0.65
CA SER A 19 -14.14 26.06 -0.95
C SER A 19 -14.36 26.32 -2.44
N GLN A 20 -13.56 25.73 -3.34
CA GLN A 20 -13.69 25.99 -4.78
C GLN A 20 -14.73 25.11 -5.47
N PHE A 21 -15.02 23.91 -4.97
CA PHE A 21 -15.85 22.96 -5.72
C PHE A 21 -17.26 22.67 -5.19
N ASN A 22 -17.62 22.94 -3.92
CA ASN A 22 -19.00 22.75 -3.38
C ASN A 22 -19.76 21.45 -3.82
N VAL A 23 -19.07 20.40 -4.24
CA VAL A 23 -19.68 19.13 -4.66
C VAL A 23 -19.38 18.08 -3.59
N LYS A 24 -20.37 17.25 -3.26
CA LYS A 24 -20.17 16.07 -2.40
C LYS A 24 -18.97 15.26 -2.91
N LYS A 25 -18.04 14.95 -2.00
CA LYS A 25 -16.73 14.32 -2.31
C LYS A 25 -16.86 13.02 -3.11
N GLU A 26 -17.97 12.31 -2.96
CA GLU A 26 -18.25 11.08 -3.72
C GLU A 26 -18.42 11.31 -5.23
N TYR A 27 -19.15 12.35 -5.65
CA TYR A 27 -19.41 12.62 -7.06
C TYR A 27 -18.18 13.16 -7.79
N LEU A 28 -17.35 13.91 -7.08
CA LEU A 28 -16.10 14.45 -7.63
C LEU A 28 -15.09 13.31 -7.89
N LEU A 29 -15.00 12.35 -6.96
CA LEU A 29 -14.20 11.14 -7.14
C LEU A 29 -14.73 10.27 -8.29
N LEU A 30 -16.04 10.02 -8.34
CA LEU A 30 -16.64 9.21 -9.39
C LEU A 30 -16.42 9.85 -10.78
N GLY A 31 -16.61 11.16 -10.88
CA GLY A 31 -16.36 11.94 -12.09
C GLY A 31 -14.90 11.90 -12.53
N SER A 32 -13.94 11.99 -11.60
CA SER A 32 -12.52 11.93 -11.96
C SER A 32 -12.11 10.55 -12.47
N ILE A 33 -12.70 9.47 -11.92
CA ILE A 33 -12.47 8.09 -12.37
C ILE A 33 -13.00 7.90 -13.79
N ILE A 34 -14.25 8.32 -14.05
CA ILE A 34 -14.87 8.20 -15.37
C ILE A 34 -14.12 9.06 -16.41
N LEU A 35 -13.73 10.28 -16.05
CA LEU A 35 -12.95 11.15 -16.91
C LEU A 35 -11.57 10.54 -17.23
N SER A 36 -10.91 9.97 -16.22
CA SER A 36 -9.62 9.27 -16.41
C SER A 36 -9.77 8.09 -17.38
N LEU A 37 -10.85 7.31 -17.27
CA LEU A 37 -11.15 6.22 -18.21
C LEU A 37 -11.34 6.71 -19.65
N ILE A 38 -12.09 7.79 -19.85
CA ILE A 38 -12.33 8.38 -21.18
C ILE A 38 -11.01 8.88 -21.78
N ILE A 39 -10.16 9.53 -21.00
CA ILE A 39 -8.85 10.03 -21.46
C ILE A 39 -7.89 8.88 -21.79
N ILE A 40 -7.86 7.83 -20.96
CA ILE A 40 -7.02 6.63 -21.20
C ILE A 40 -7.43 5.96 -22.52
N MET A 41 -8.73 5.90 -22.83
CA MET A 41 -9.25 5.29 -24.05
C MET A 41 -9.03 6.15 -25.30
N SER A 42 -9.06 7.48 -25.15
CA SER A 42 -9.01 8.42 -26.29
C SER A 42 -7.59 8.87 -26.64
N THR A 43 -6.62 8.72 -25.73
CA THR A 43 -5.31 9.36 -25.84
C THR A 43 -4.19 8.40 -25.45
N PRO A 44 -3.00 8.43 -26.11
CA PRO A 44 -1.83 7.63 -25.73
C PRO A 44 -1.20 8.04 -24.37
N LEU A 45 -1.85 8.91 -23.60
CA LEU A 45 -1.41 9.37 -22.27
C LEU A 45 -1.77 8.38 -21.15
N GLY A 46 -2.37 7.23 -21.46
CA GLY A 46 -2.73 6.19 -20.50
C GLY A 46 -1.63 5.78 -19.50
N PRO A 47 -0.37 5.57 -19.94
CA PRO A 47 0.75 5.25 -19.03
C PRO A 47 0.98 6.33 -17.97
N LEU A 48 0.98 7.60 -18.38
CA LEU A 48 1.25 8.74 -17.48
C LEU A 48 0.15 8.91 -16.43
N ILE A 49 -1.11 8.76 -16.83
CA ILE A 49 -2.26 8.88 -15.93
C ILE A 49 -2.27 7.73 -14.93
N THR A 50 -2.09 6.49 -15.39
CA THR A 50 -2.08 5.32 -14.50
C THR A 50 -0.89 5.34 -13.53
N CYS A 51 0.27 5.81 -13.96
CA CYS A 51 1.44 6.01 -13.09
C CYS A 51 1.18 7.06 -12.02
N THR A 52 0.66 8.23 -12.42
CA THR A 52 0.39 9.34 -11.51
C THR A 52 -0.70 8.97 -10.49
N LEU A 53 -1.77 8.31 -10.92
CA LEU A 53 -2.82 7.84 -10.02
C LEU A 53 -2.32 6.73 -9.10
N GLY A 54 -1.47 5.82 -9.58
CA GLY A 54 -0.82 4.80 -8.75
C GLY A 54 0.03 5.39 -7.62
N ILE A 55 0.62 6.58 -7.81
CA ILE A 55 1.34 7.30 -6.77
C ILE A 55 0.38 8.05 -5.84
N ILE A 56 -0.60 8.78 -6.39
CA ILE A 56 -1.47 9.68 -5.62
C ILE A 56 -2.47 8.90 -4.73
N VAL A 57 -3.03 7.80 -5.23
CA VAL A 57 -4.06 7.02 -4.52
C VAL A 57 -3.60 6.54 -3.13
N PRO A 58 -2.45 5.85 -2.98
CA PRO A 58 -1.95 5.41 -1.67
C PRO A 58 -1.21 6.51 -0.90
N LEU A 59 -0.93 7.67 -1.51
CA LEU A 59 -0.02 8.69 -0.94
C LEU A 59 -0.47 9.14 0.45
N LYS A 60 -1.78 9.39 0.61
CA LYS A 60 -2.33 9.81 1.90
C LYS A 60 -2.12 8.76 2.98
N GLU A 61 -2.36 7.49 2.66
CA GLU A 61 -2.26 6.37 3.60
C GLU A 61 -0.78 6.11 3.93
N THR A 62 0.09 6.16 2.92
CA THR A 62 1.55 6.06 3.08
C THR A 62 2.08 7.14 4.03
N LEU A 63 1.67 8.40 3.85
CA LEU A 63 2.09 9.50 4.71
C LEU A 63 1.51 9.41 6.13
N LEU A 64 0.32 8.84 6.29
CA LEU A 64 -0.27 8.60 7.61
C LEU A 64 0.51 7.53 8.37
N VAL A 65 0.77 6.39 7.73
CA VAL A 65 1.55 5.28 8.31
C VAL A 65 2.97 5.73 8.65
N LEU A 66 3.61 6.53 7.78
CA LEU A 66 4.97 7.02 8.02
C LEU A 66 5.08 7.99 9.21
N LYS A 67 3.99 8.67 9.57
CA LYS A 67 3.96 9.58 10.73
C LYS A 67 3.66 8.86 12.05
N GLN A 68 3.23 7.60 12.00
CA GLN A 68 2.95 6.82 13.19
C GLN A 68 4.27 6.29 13.78
N VAL A 69 4.42 6.39 15.10
CA VAL A 69 5.60 5.88 15.82
C VAL A 69 5.60 4.36 15.88
N ASN A 70 4.42 3.73 15.87
CA ASN A 70 4.28 2.28 15.83
C ASN A 70 3.13 1.88 14.88
N PRO A 71 3.38 1.86 13.56
CA PRO A 71 2.34 1.56 12.59
C PRO A 71 1.86 0.11 12.70
N SER A 72 0.60 -0.13 12.34
CA SER A 72 0.07 -1.49 12.35
C SER A 72 0.79 -2.35 11.32
N LYS A 73 1.19 -3.57 11.70
CA LYS A 73 1.84 -4.53 10.79
C LYS A 73 0.97 -4.80 9.55
N ASP A 74 -0.34 -4.86 9.71
CA ASP A 74 -1.28 -5.06 8.60
C ASP A 74 -1.30 -3.88 7.63
N GLU A 75 -1.22 -2.64 8.13
CA GLU A 75 -1.20 -1.42 7.32
C GLU A 75 0.09 -1.32 6.51
N MET A 76 1.23 -1.59 7.14
CA MET A 76 2.52 -1.64 6.47
C MET A 76 2.57 -2.73 5.38
N LYS A 77 2.09 -3.95 5.71
CA LYS A 77 2.01 -5.04 4.74
C LYS A 77 1.15 -4.64 3.54
N HIS A 78 -0.04 -4.10 3.77
CA HIS A 78 -0.94 -3.66 2.69
C HIS A 78 -0.27 -2.65 1.75
N LEU A 79 0.40 -1.64 2.29
CA LEU A 79 1.13 -0.65 1.49
C LEU A 79 2.24 -1.30 0.67
N LEU A 80 3.04 -2.19 1.27
CA LEU A 80 4.13 -2.85 0.58
C LEU A 80 3.63 -3.72 -0.58
N ILE A 81 2.51 -4.42 -0.39
CA ILE A 81 1.86 -5.22 -1.44
C ILE A 81 1.38 -4.33 -2.58
N PHE A 82 0.73 -3.21 -2.25
CA PHE A 82 0.32 -2.23 -3.24
C PHE A 82 1.52 -1.75 -4.08
N TRP A 83 2.61 -1.35 -3.41
CA TRP A 83 3.82 -0.87 -4.08
C TRP A 83 4.50 -1.93 -4.93
N LEU A 84 4.54 -3.19 -4.47
CA LEU A 84 5.07 -4.31 -5.22
C LEU A 84 4.29 -4.52 -6.53
N VAL A 85 2.96 -4.57 -6.45
CA VAL A 85 2.06 -4.74 -7.59
C VAL A 85 2.15 -3.58 -8.56
N PHE A 86 2.19 -2.36 -8.02
CA PHE A 86 2.38 -1.15 -8.81
C PHE A 86 3.72 -1.19 -9.56
N GLY A 87 4.79 -1.67 -8.91
CA GLY A 87 6.09 -1.89 -9.53
C GLY A 87 6.03 -2.88 -10.70
N ILE A 88 5.41 -4.04 -10.51
CA ILE A 88 5.23 -5.05 -11.55
C ILE A 88 4.43 -4.49 -12.75
N LEU A 89 3.29 -3.85 -12.47
CA LEU A 89 2.43 -3.24 -13.51
C LEU A 89 3.12 -2.07 -14.23
N THR A 90 4.03 -1.38 -13.57
CA THR A 90 4.84 -0.31 -14.16
C THR A 90 5.97 -0.88 -15.00
N GLY A 91 6.62 -1.97 -14.58
CA GLY A 91 7.59 -2.69 -15.39
C GLY A 91 6.98 -3.29 -16.66
N LEU A 92 5.76 -3.81 -16.58
CA LEU A 92 5.01 -4.28 -17.75
C LEU A 92 4.69 -3.15 -18.75
N ASP A 93 4.63 -1.89 -18.29
CA ASP A 93 4.40 -0.74 -19.16
C ASP A 93 5.55 -0.53 -20.16
N SER A 94 6.77 -0.92 -19.79
CA SER A 94 7.93 -0.90 -20.71
C SER A 94 7.76 -1.87 -21.90
N TYR A 95 6.90 -2.89 -21.76
CA TYR A 95 6.56 -3.84 -22.82
C TYR A 95 5.18 -3.57 -23.45
N SER A 96 4.60 -2.42 -23.15
CA SER A 96 3.22 -2.09 -23.52
C SER A 96 2.92 -2.22 -25.00
N SER A 97 3.85 -1.87 -25.91
CA SER A 97 3.65 -2.02 -27.36
C SER A 97 3.30 -3.46 -27.78
N CYS A 98 3.86 -4.46 -27.08
CA CYS A 98 3.55 -5.87 -27.32
C CYS A 98 2.22 -6.26 -26.66
N ILE A 99 2.00 -5.84 -25.41
CA ILE A 99 0.82 -6.19 -24.61
C ILE A 99 -0.45 -5.57 -25.17
N VAL A 100 -0.42 -4.29 -25.56
CA VAL A 100 -1.57 -3.55 -26.13
C VAL A 100 -2.02 -4.16 -27.46
N ARG A 101 -1.08 -4.75 -28.22
CA ARG A 101 -1.41 -5.45 -29.47
C ARG A 101 -2.18 -6.75 -29.21
N PHE A 102 -2.00 -7.37 -28.05
CA PHE A 102 -2.72 -8.58 -27.65
C PHE A 102 -4.02 -8.26 -26.89
N ILE A 103 -3.99 -7.23 -26.03
CA ILE A 103 -5.11 -6.80 -25.19
C ILE A 103 -5.27 -5.28 -25.34
N PRO A 104 -6.19 -4.80 -26.21
CA PRO A 104 -6.36 -3.37 -26.49
C PRO A 104 -6.88 -2.56 -25.28
N LEU A 105 -7.34 -3.20 -24.22
CA LEU A 105 -7.84 -2.58 -22.98
C LEU A 105 -6.88 -2.71 -21.78
N PHE A 106 -5.59 -2.99 -22.02
CA PHE A 106 -4.62 -3.21 -20.95
C PHE A 106 -4.55 -2.04 -19.94
N TYR A 107 -4.49 -0.80 -20.41
CA TYR A 107 -4.40 0.38 -19.53
C TYR A 107 -5.64 0.63 -18.69
N THR A 108 -6.81 0.37 -19.26
CA THR A 108 -8.09 0.45 -18.54
C THR A 108 -8.14 -0.59 -17.42
N MET A 109 -7.75 -1.83 -17.73
CA MET A 109 -7.70 -2.91 -16.73
C MET A 109 -6.67 -2.61 -15.64
N LYS A 110 -5.47 -2.14 -15.99
CA LYS A 110 -4.44 -1.69 -15.05
C LYS A 110 -4.97 -0.60 -14.12
N PHE A 111 -5.69 0.39 -14.68
CA PHE A 111 -6.27 1.48 -13.89
C PHE A 111 -7.31 0.98 -12.88
N VAL A 112 -8.28 0.17 -13.32
CA VAL A 112 -9.32 -0.39 -12.45
C VAL A 112 -8.70 -1.25 -11.35
N PHE A 113 -7.69 -2.04 -11.68
CA PHE A 113 -7.00 -2.90 -10.72
C PHE A 113 -6.26 -2.09 -9.65
N LEU A 114 -5.54 -1.04 -10.04
CA LEU A 114 -4.88 -0.12 -9.09
C LEU A 114 -5.89 0.61 -8.22
N LEU A 115 -7.03 1.04 -8.79
CA LEU A 115 -8.11 1.69 -8.05
C LEU A 115 -8.79 0.74 -7.06
N TYR A 116 -8.87 -0.55 -7.39
CA TYR A 116 -9.44 -1.57 -6.51
C TYR A 116 -8.53 -1.87 -5.30
N ILE A 117 -7.22 -1.95 -5.53
CA ILE A 117 -6.25 -2.32 -4.47
C ILE A 117 -5.87 -1.11 -3.60
N GLY A 118 -5.79 0.09 -4.19
CA GLY A 118 -5.25 1.28 -3.52
C GLY A 118 -5.94 1.71 -2.22
N PRO A 119 -7.28 1.64 -2.09
CA PRO A 119 -7.96 2.02 -0.85
C PRO A 119 -7.87 0.91 0.20
N TYR A 120 -7.33 1.23 1.38
CA TYR A 120 -7.29 0.31 2.54
C TYR A 120 -8.67 -0.28 2.89
N LYS A 121 -9.75 0.47 2.64
CA LYS A 121 -11.15 0.05 2.87
C LYS A 121 -11.57 -1.16 2.05
N PHE A 122 -11.01 -1.39 0.87
CA PHE A 122 -11.47 -2.47 -0.01
C PHE A 122 -10.85 -3.83 0.31
N ARG A 123 -9.93 -3.94 1.29
CA ARG A 123 -9.23 -5.19 1.63
C ARG A 123 -8.56 -5.90 0.42
N GLY A 124 -8.46 -5.25 -0.74
CA GLY A 124 -7.92 -5.84 -1.96
C GLY A 124 -6.47 -6.29 -1.79
N GLY A 125 -5.67 -5.54 -1.04
CA GLY A 125 -4.30 -5.97 -0.70
C GLY A 125 -4.23 -7.18 0.23
N ARG A 126 -5.23 -7.44 1.08
CA ARG A 126 -5.26 -8.67 1.91
C ARG A 126 -5.61 -9.88 1.04
N TRP A 127 -6.58 -9.75 0.15
CA TRP A 127 -6.88 -10.79 -0.84
C TRP A 127 -5.65 -11.12 -1.72
N LEU A 128 -4.89 -10.09 -2.11
CA LEU A 128 -3.69 -10.28 -2.90
C LEU A 128 -2.53 -10.89 -2.09
N TYR A 129 -2.42 -10.56 -0.80
CA TYR A 129 -1.47 -11.21 0.11
C TYR A 129 -1.72 -12.72 0.18
N ASP A 130 -2.97 -13.09 0.44
CA ASP A 130 -3.37 -14.48 0.65
C ASP A 130 -3.22 -15.31 -0.64
N ASN A 131 -3.39 -14.69 -1.82
CA ASN A 131 -3.32 -15.41 -3.10
C ASN A 131 -1.96 -15.36 -3.81
N LEU A 132 -1.25 -14.23 -3.81
CA LEU A 132 0.02 -14.09 -4.55
C LEU A 132 1.25 -14.27 -3.68
N LEU A 133 1.24 -13.76 -2.44
CA LEU A 133 2.46 -13.72 -1.63
C LEU A 133 2.61 -14.93 -0.72
N CYS A 134 1.52 -15.50 -0.23
CA CYS A 134 1.55 -16.75 0.52
C CYS A 134 2.02 -17.95 -0.33
N GLN A 135 2.07 -17.81 -1.66
CA GLN A 135 2.53 -18.87 -2.57
C GLN A 135 4.04 -18.88 -2.78
N ILE A 136 4.78 -17.85 -2.33
CA ILE A 136 6.23 -17.81 -2.50
C ILE A 136 6.87 -18.57 -1.34
N PRO A 137 7.62 -19.66 -1.57
CA PRO A 137 8.22 -20.44 -0.49
C PRO A 137 9.19 -19.60 0.34
N GLU A 138 9.03 -19.63 1.66
CA GLU A 138 9.82 -18.87 2.64
C GLU A 138 11.34 -19.11 2.52
N GLU A 139 11.71 -20.27 1.99
CA GLU A 139 13.09 -20.68 1.71
C GLU A 139 13.88 -19.70 0.83
N TRP A 140 13.21 -18.88 0.01
CA TRP A 140 13.90 -17.96 -0.92
C TRP A 140 14.31 -16.62 -0.31
N TYR A 141 13.78 -16.26 0.87
CA TYR A 141 13.96 -14.93 1.45
C TYR A 141 14.15 -14.94 2.97
N VAL A 142 14.03 -16.10 3.63
CA VAL A 142 14.44 -16.28 5.02
C VAL A 142 15.88 -16.81 5.03
N GLU A 143 16.83 -15.93 5.31
CA GLU A 143 18.22 -16.31 5.54
C GLU A 143 18.30 -17.15 6.84
N GLU A 144 18.95 -18.32 6.80
CA GLU A 144 19.18 -19.14 8.00
C GLU A 144 19.99 -18.31 9.03
N GLY A 145 19.36 -17.96 10.16
CA GLY A 145 19.93 -17.06 11.17
C GLY A 145 19.38 -15.62 11.16
N GLY A 146 18.26 -15.38 10.47
CA GLY A 146 17.58 -14.08 10.45
C GLY A 146 17.18 -13.52 11.83
N VAL A 147 16.66 -12.31 11.81
CA VAL A 147 16.34 -11.50 13.01
C VAL A 147 15.54 -12.28 14.06
N ASP A 148 14.63 -13.16 13.64
CA ASP A 148 13.82 -13.99 14.54
C ASP A 148 14.62 -15.12 15.25
N ASP A 149 15.61 -15.73 14.58
CA ASP A 149 16.51 -16.74 15.19
C ASP A 149 17.46 -16.07 16.20
N ALA A 150 17.98 -14.89 15.86
CA ALA A 150 18.79 -14.08 16.77
C ALA A 150 17.98 -13.61 18.00
N LEU A 151 16.72 -13.19 17.80
CA LEU A 151 15.80 -12.84 18.88
C LEU A 151 15.46 -14.05 19.76
N GLN A 152 15.26 -15.22 19.16
CA GLN A 152 14.96 -16.45 19.90
C GLN A 152 16.16 -16.86 20.77
N LYS A 153 17.37 -16.91 20.20
CA LYS A 153 18.61 -17.18 20.92
C LYS A 153 18.86 -16.18 22.05
N ALA A 154 18.66 -14.88 21.80
CA ALA A 154 18.78 -13.86 22.84
C ALA A 154 17.75 -14.06 23.96
N SER A 155 16.50 -14.41 23.62
CA SER A 155 15.45 -14.68 24.60
C SER A 155 15.73 -15.93 25.45
N GLU A 156 16.36 -16.95 24.88
CA GLU A 156 16.76 -18.17 25.57
C GLU A 156 17.89 -17.90 26.57
N VAL A 157 18.93 -17.17 26.15
CA VAL A 157 20.04 -16.77 27.04
C VAL A 157 19.55 -15.92 28.22
N VAL A 158 18.60 -15.01 27.97
CA VAL A 158 17.98 -14.20 29.03
C VAL A 158 17.18 -15.07 29.99
N LYS A 159 16.39 -16.03 29.49
CA LYS A 159 15.62 -16.97 30.34
C LYS A 159 16.51 -17.87 31.16
N ASP A 160 17.61 -18.38 30.60
CA ASP A 160 18.54 -19.25 31.31
C ASP A 160 19.34 -18.48 32.37
N THR A 161 19.76 -17.26 32.05
CA THR A 161 20.41 -16.37 33.03
C THR A 161 19.45 -16.03 34.18
N ALA A 162 18.18 -15.74 33.88
CA ALA A 162 17.16 -15.50 34.89
C ALA A 162 16.92 -16.72 35.79
N LYS A 163 16.82 -17.93 35.22
CA LYS A 163 16.68 -19.19 35.99
C LYS A 163 17.90 -19.47 36.87
N ASN A 164 19.10 -19.18 36.40
CA ASN A 164 20.34 -19.39 37.16
C ASN A 164 20.48 -18.38 38.32
N LEU A 165 20.03 -17.14 38.13
CA LEU A 165 19.97 -16.14 39.20
C LEU A 165 18.92 -16.47 40.26
N ASP A 166 17.78 -17.04 39.86
CA ASP A 166 16.70 -17.45 40.76
C ASP A 166 17.12 -18.66 41.63
N LYS A 167 17.79 -19.65 41.03
CA LYS A 167 18.39 -20.78 41.76
C LYS A 167 19.46 -20.33 42.77
N LYS A 168 20.25 -19.30 42.45
CA LYS A 168 21.30 -18.77 43.33
C LYS A 168 20.77 -17.95 44.50
N LYS A 169 19.51 -17.49 44.46
CA LYS A 169 18.84 -16.78 45.56
C LYS A 169 18.07 -17.69 46.52
N THR A 170 17.85 -18.94 46.14
CA THR A 170 17.08 -19.93 46.94
C THR A 170 17.99 -20.90 47.72
N GLN A 171 19.30 -20.85 47.49
CA GLN A 171 20.35 -21.38 48.38
C GLN A 171 20.86 -20.28 49.30
#